data_AF-A0A1G1XUF1-F1
#
_entry.id   AF-A0A1G1XUF1-F1
#
_cell.length_a   1.000
_cell.length_b   1.000
_cell.length_c   1.000
_cell.angle_alpha   90.00
_cell.angle_beta   90.00
_cell.angle_gamma   90.00
#
_symmetry.space_group_name_H-M   'P 1'
#
loop_
_entity.id
_entity.type
_entity.pdbx_description
1 polymer ?
#
loop_
_entity_poly.entity_id
_entity_poly.type
_entity_poly.pdbx_seq_one_letter_code
_entity_poly.pdbx_strand_id
1 'polypeptide(L)'
;MPEETKNDEILEAINAYADHNKKQLDSIRTDIQQFRSVTEKRFDSVETDIKQIKSVMVTKDYLDEKLADFRGDLVVLTRKEDKKVMALVDVLKQRKLIDDADVKKIMAMEPFPQSL
;
A
#
# COMPACT_ATOMS: atom_id res chain seq x y z
N MET A 1 -57.35 7.98 57.81
CA MET A 1 -56.79 9.11 57.04
C MET A 1 -55.26 9.10 56.87
N PRO A 2 -54.41 8.39 57.66
CA PRO A 2 -52.96 8.39 57.39
C PRO A 2 -52.47 7.30 56.39
N GLU A 3 -53.31 6.33 56.01
CA GLU A 3 -52.93 5.29 55.04
C GLU A 3 -53.09 5.74 53.57
N GLU A 4 -54.07 6.58 53.26
CA GLU A 4 -54.28 7.09 51.90
C GLU A 4 -53.11 7.97 51.44
N THR A 5 -52.61 8.84 52.31
CA THR A 5 -51.46 9.72 52.00
C THR A 5 -50.17 8.96 51.72
N LYS A 6 -49.91 7.83 52.39
CA LYS A 6 -48.73 6.99 52.11
C LYS A 6 -48.81 6.29 50.76
N ASN A 7 -50.01 5.89 50.34
CA ASN A 7 -50.19 5.25 49.03
C ASN A 7 -49.97 6.27 47.90
N ASP A 8 -50.42 7.51 48.08
CA ASP A 8 -50.22 8.58 47.10
C ASP A 8 -48.72 8.94 46.93
N GLU A 9 -47.96 9.01 48.03
CA GLU A 9 -46.50 9.22 47.99
C GLU A 9 -45.76 8.09 47.26
N ILE A 10 -46.19 6.83 47.47
CA ILE A 10 -45.61 5.67 46.77
C ILE A 10 -45.92 5.74 45.27
N LEU A 11 -47.14 6.10 44.88
CA LEU A 11 -47.52 6.26 43.48
C LEU A 11 -46.75 7.38 42.80
N GLU A 12 -46.53 8.50 43.48
CA GLU A 12 -45.71 9.60 42.97
C GLU A 12 -44.25 9.16 42.77
N ALA A 13 -43.67 8.44 43.72
CA ALA A 13 -42.31 7.91 43.60
C ALA A 13 -42.17 6.89 42.45
N ILE A 14 -43.16 6.02 42.26
CA ILE A 14 -43.20 5.07 41.14
C ILE A 14 -43.27 5.80 39.81
N ASN A 15 -44.12 6.82 39.69
CA ASN A 15 -44.25 7.62 38.48
C ASN A 15 -42.95 8.38 38.17
N ALA A 16 -42.32 9.00 39.17
CA ALA A 16 -41.05 9.68 39.00
C ALA A 16 -39.93 8.73 38.55
N TYR A 17 -39.89 7.51 39.12
CA TYR A 17 -38.95 6.47 38.71
C TYR A 17 -39.21 5.96 37.28
N ALA A 18 -40.49 5.75 36.92
CA ALA A 18 -40.88 5.34 35.57
C ALA A 18 -40.49 6.40 34.53
N ASP A 19 -40.71 7.67 34.82
CA ASP A 19 -40.32 8.79 33.95
C ASP A 19 -38.80 8.89 33.80
N HIS A 20 -38.06 8.70 34.89
CA HIS A 20 -36.59 8.67 34.85
C HIS A 20 -36.08 7.52 33.98
N ASN A 21 -36.61 6.30 34.17
CA ASN A 21 -36.23 5.14 33.36
C ASN A 21 -36.58 5.32 31.89
N LYS A 22 -37.74 5.92 31.59
CA LYS A 22 -38.13 6.23 30.21
C LYS A 22 -37.12 7.17 29.55
N LYS A 23 -36.71 8.24 30.24
CA LYS A 23 -35.67 9.16 29.73
C LYS A 23 -34.34 8.45 29.49
N GLN A 24 -33.93 7.55 30.39
CA GLN A 24 -32.71 6.76 30.20
C GLN A 24 -32.81 5.83 28.99
N LEU A 25 -33.94 5.15 28.81
CA LEU A 25 -34.18 4.28 27.65
C LEU A 25 -34.20 5.06 26.33
N ASP A 26 -34.77 6.26 26.32
CA ASP A 26 -34.78 7.15 25.16
C ASP A 26 -33.35 7.65 24.81
N SER A 27 -32.54 7.96 25.83
CA SER A 27 -31.12 8.30 25.64
C SER A 27 -30.34 7.13 25.05
N ILE A 28 -30.47 5.94 25.63
CA ILE A 28 -29.80 4.73 25.14
C ILE A 28 -30.21 4.42 23.69
N ARG A 29 -31.49 4.58 23.35
CA ARG A 29 -31.98 4.39 21.99
C ARG A 29 -31.31 5.35 21.01
N THR A 30 -31.13 6.61 21.43
CA THR A 30 -30.46 7.64 20.63
C THR A 30 -28.99 7.30 20.42
N ASP A 31 -28.28 6.90 21.48
CA ASP A 31 -26.87 6.52 21.41
C ASP A 31 -26.66 5.31 20.48
N ILE A 32 -27.55 4.31 20.55
CA ILE A 32 -27.53 3.14 19.66
C ILE A 32 -27.73 3.55 18.20
N GLN A 33 -28.67 4.46 17.91
CA GLN A 33 -28.90 4.94 16.55
C GLN A 33 -27.68 5.70 16.00
N GLN A 34 -27.06 6.56 16.82
CA GLN A 34 -25.86 7.28 16.43
C GLN A 34 -24.68 6.33 16.21
N PHE A 35 -24.47 5.39 17.13
CA PHE A 35 -23.41 4.38 17.02
C PHE A 35 -23.57 3.55 15.74
N ARG A 36 -24.79 3.12 15.42
CA ARG A 36 -25.08 2.38 14.18
C ARG A 36 -24.74 3.20 12.95
N SER A 37 -25.16 4.46 12.90
CA SER A 37 -24.88 5.34 11.75
C SER A 37 -23.39 5.58 11.55
N VAL A 38 -22.65 5.83 12.64
CA VAL A 38 -21.19 6.00 12.57
C VAL A 38 -20.50 4.71 12.12
N THR A 39 -20.96 3.56 12.60
CA THR A 39 -20.39 2.26 12.25
C THR A 39 -20.63 1.94 10.77
N GLU A 40 -21.85 2.12 10.26
CA GLU A 40 -22.18 1.93 8.84
C GLU A 40 -21.27 2.78 7.94
N LYS A 41 -21.15 4.08 8.23
CA LYS A 41 -20.27 4.98 7.46
C LYS A 41 -18.79 4.56 7.49
N ARG A 42 -18.30 4.08 8.64
CA ARG A 42 -16.92 3.59 8.75
C ARG A 42 -16.71 2.31 7.95
N PHE A 43 -17.68 1.40 7.97
CA PHE A 43 -17.61 0.19 7.15
C PHE A 43 -17.60 0.50 5.65
N ASP A 44 -18.45 1.42 5.19
CA ASP A 44 -18.49 1.85 3.79
C ASP A 44 -17.15 2.47 3.34
N SER A 45 -16.54 3.30 4.21
CA SER A 45 -15.22 3.88 3.97
C SER A 45 -14.15 2.81 3.85
N VAL A 46 -14.11 1.86 4.80
CA VAL A 46 -13.14 0.76 4.80
C VAL A 46 -13.31 -0.13 3.56
N GLU A 47 -14.54 -0.41 3.14
CA GLU A 47 -14.79 -1.18 1.94
C GLU A 47 -14.27 -0.45 0.69
N THR A 48 -14.47 0.86 0.62
CA THR A 48 -13.97 1.71 -0.47
C THR A 48 -12.44 1.71 -0.50
N ASP A 49 -11.79 1.90 0.64
CA ASP A 49 -10.34 1.88 0.76
C ASP A 49 -9.77 0.51 0.34
N ILE A 50 -10.40 -0.59 0.77
CA ILE A 50 -9.99 -1.95 0.38
C ILE A 50 -10.13 -2.15 -1.13
N LYS A 51 -11.21 -1.66 -1.76
CA LYS A 51 -11.38 -1.74 -3.22
C LYS A 51 -10.30 -0.96 -3.96
N GLN A 52 -9.95 0.23 -3.47
CA GLN A 52 -8.88 1.04 -4.04
C GLN A 52 -7.51 0.39 -3.87
N ILE A 53 -7.22 -0.18 -2.70
CA ILE A 53 -5.99 -0.93 -2.47
C ILE A 53 -5.92 -2.12 -3.43
N LYS A 54 -7.01 -2.88 -3.60
CA LYS A 54 -7.06 -4.02 -4.52
C LYS A 54 -6.88 -3.62 -5.98
N SER A 55 -7.37 -2.45 -6.40
CA SER A 55 -7.22 -2.00 -7.80
C SER A 55 -5.82 -1.48 -8.12
N VAL A 56 -5.13 -0.91 -7.13
CA VAL A 56 -3.74 -0.42 -7.28
C VAL A 56 -2.71 -1.50 -6.97
N MET A 57 -3.09 -2.52 -6.19
CA MET A 57 -2.22 -3.64 -5.85
C MET A 57 -1.99 -4.48 -7.11
N VAL A 58 -0.82 -4.26 -7.71
CA VAL A 58 -0.22 -5.23 -8.61
C VAL A 58 0.20 -6.45 -7.79
N THR A 59 -0.04 -7.64 -8.33
CA THR A 59 0.41 -8.88 -7.67
C THR A 59 1.93 -8.93 -7.69
N LYS A 60 2.53 -9.49 -6.63
CA LYS A 60 3.97 -9.73 -6.56
C LYS A 60 4.46 -10.45 -7.81
N ASP A 61 3.70 -11.43 -8.29
CA ASP A 61 4.02 -12.24 -9.46
C ASP A 61 4.10 -11.40 -10.75
N TYR A 62 3.19 -10.45 -10.95
CA TYR A 62 3.23 -9.54 -12.10
C TYR A 62 4.45 -8.61 -12.06
N LEU A 63 4.79 -8.10 -10.87
CA LEU A 63 5.99 -7.28 -10.71
C LEU A 63 7.26 -8.10 -10.92
N ASP A 64 7.34 -9.32 -10.39
CA ASP A 64 8.50 -10.20 -10.55
C ASP A 64 8.70 -10.57 -12.03
N GLU A 65 7.63 -10.86 -12.77
CA GLU A 65 7.67 -11.12 -14.21
C GLU A 65 8.17 -9.89 -14.99
N LYS A 66 7.60 -8.71 -14.73
CA LYS A 66 8.01 -7.47 -15.42
C LYS A 66 9.44 -7.06 -15.09
N LEU A 67 9.88 -7.26 -13.85
CA LEU A 67 11.26 -7.01 -13.43
C LEU A 67 12.23 -8.01 -14.07
N ALA A 68 11.83 -9.27 -14.23
CA ALA A 68 12.62 -10.26 -14.95
C ALA A 68 12.77 -9.90 -16.44
N ASP A 69 11.68 -9.49 -17.11
CA ASP A 69 11.69 -8.98 -18.49
C ASP A 69 12.67 -7.80 -18.63
N PHE A 70 12.51 -6.77 -17.79
CA PHE A 70 13.38 -5.59 -17.85
C PHE A 70 14.85 -5.91 -17.58
N ARG A 71 15.14 -6.81 -16.64
CA ARG A 71 16.50 -7.26 -16.38
C ARG A 71 17.09 -7.97 -17.62
N GLY A 72 16.29 -8.79 -18.30
CA GLY A 72 16.67 -9.42 -19.56
C GLY A 72 17.02 -8.39 -20.65
N ASP A 73 16.15 -7.40 -20.85
CA ASP A 73 16.35 -6.34 -21.83
C ASP A 73 17.61 -5.51 -21.55
N LEU A 74 17.83 -5.15 -20.28
CA LEU A 74 19.04 -4.43 -19.87
C LEU A 74 20.31 -5.24 -20.20
N VAL A 75 20.35 -6.53 -19.86
CA VAL A 75 21.50 -7.39 -20.18
C VAL A 75 21.75 -7.45 -21.69
N VAL A 76 20.70 -7.55 -22.50
CA VAL A 76 20.82 -7.57 -23.97
C VAL A 76 21.34 -6.23 -24.49
N LEU A 77 20.85 -5.11 -23.99
CA LEU A 77 21.31 -3.78 -24.37
C LEU A 77 22.78 -3.58 -24.00
N THR A 78 23.16 -3.87 -22.76
CA THR A 78 24.56 -3.73 -22.31
C THR A 78 25.49 -4.63 -23.13
N ARG A 79 25.09 -5.85 -23.51
CA ARG A 79 25.88 -6.71 -24.41
C ARG A 79 26.03 -6.14 -25.82
N LYS A 80 24.99 -5.47 -26.34
CA LYS A 80 25.07 -4.82 -27.66
C LYS A 80 25.99 -3.60 -27.62
N GLU A 81 25.96 -2.85 -26.52
CA GLU A 81 26.87 -1.73 -26.29
C GLU A 81 28.32 -2.19 -26.17
N ASP A 82 28.57 -3.24 -25.39
CA ASP A 82 29.89 -3.88 -25.26
C ASP A 82 30.47 -4.26 -26.62
N LYS A 83 29.68 -4.94 -27.47
CA LYS A 83 30.09 -5.27 -28.85
C LYS A 83 30.44 -4.05 -29.70
N LYS A 84 29.73 -2.94 -29.54
CA LYS A 84 30.03 -1.69 -30.26
C LYS A 84 31.32 -1.06 -29.75
N VAL A 85 31.55 -1.09 -28.44
CA VAL A 85 32.79 -0.60 -27.82
C VAL A 85 33.98 -1.43 -28.30
N MET A 86 33.86 -2.76 -28.32
CA MET A 86 34.90 -3.63 -28.87
C MET A 86 35.22 -3.29 -30.33
N ALA A 87 34.20 -3.16 -31.18
CA ALA A 87 34.40 -2.80 -32.58
C ALA A 87 35.07 -1.43 -32.73
N LEU A 88 34.75 -0.47 -31.85
CA LEU A 88 35.42 0.83 -31.82
C LEU A 88 36.89 0.69 -31.43
N VAL A 89 37.20 -0.10 -30.40
CA VAL A 89 38.59 -0.38 -29.96
C VAL A 89 39.40 -1.00 -31.10
N ASP A 90 38.82 -1.94 -31.84
CA ASP A 90 39.46 -2.55 -33.02
C ASP A 90 39.77 -1.51 -34.10
N VAL A 91 38.83 -0.61 -34.40
CA VAL A 91 39.03 0.49 -35.37
C VAL A 91 40.12 1.45 -34.90
N LEU A 92 40.15 1.80 -33.61
CA LEU A 92 41.17 2.69 -33.04
C LEU A 92 42.57 2.07 -33.09
N LYS A 93 42.68 0.76 -32.81
CA LYS A 93 43.93 0.00 -32.92
C LYS A 93 44.41 -0.08 -34.36
N GLN A 94 43.52 -0.37 -35.31
CA GLN A 94 43.86 -0.39 -36.74
C GLN A 94 44.38 0.97 -37.24
N ARG A 95 43.83 2.07 -36.72
CA ARG A 95 44.29 3.43 -37.01
C ARG A 95 45.54 3.85 -36.24
N LYS A 96 46.10 2.98 -35.39
CA LYS A 96 47.26 3.25 -34.52
C LYS A 96 47.08 4.47 -33.61
N LEU A 97 45.84 4.72 -33.16
CA LEU A 97 45.51 5.81 -32.23
C LEU A 97 45.66 5.42 -30.76
N ILE A 98 45.63 4.11 -30.47
CA ILE A 98 45.79 3.52 -29.14
C ILE A 98 46.79 2.37 -29.23
N ASP A 99 47.46 2.08 -28.13
CA ASP A 99 48.43 0.97 -28.03
C ASP A 99 47.81 -0.31 -27.44
N ASP A 100 48.58 -1.40 -27.41
CA ASP A 100 48.12 -2.68 -26.88
C ASP A 100 47.84 -2.63 -25.36
N ALA A 101 48.47 -1.70 -24.63
CA ALA A 101 48.26 -1.53 -23.20
C ALA A 101 46.89 -0.88 -22.94
N ASP A 102 46.51 0.12 -23.73
CA ASP A 102 45.21 0.78 -23.69
C ASP A 102 44.09 -0.21 -24.03
N VAL A 103 44.28 -1.02 -25.08
CA VAL A 103 43.32 -2.07 -25.47
C VAL A 103 43.11 -3.06 -24.31
N LYS A 104 44.20 -3.54 -23.70
CA LYS A 104 44.11 -4.49 -22.58
C LYS A 104 43.40 -3.87 -21.37
N LYS A 105 43.64 -2.58 -21.10
CA LYS A 105 42.98 -1.86 -20.01
C LYS A 105 41.48 -1.70 -20.25
N ILE A 106 41.07 -1.34 -21.46
CA ILE A 106 39.65 -1.15 -21.82
C ILE A 106 38.91 -2.50 -21.80
N MET A 107 39.52 -3.55 -22.35
CA MET A 107 38.91 -4.90 -22.40
C MET A 107 38.80 -5.55 -21.01
N ALA A 108 39.57 -5.10 -20.03
CA ALA A 108 39.48 -5.57 -18.64
C ALA A 108 38.40 -4.84 -17.81
N MET A 109 37.71 -3.83 -18.39
CA MET A 109 36.68 -3.08 -17.67
C MET A 109 35.37 -3.86 -17.58
N GLU A 110 34.64 -3.62 -16.48
CA GLU A 110 33.24 -4.01 -16.36
C GLU A 110 32.39 -3.26 -17.39
N PRO A 111 31.27 -3.83 -17.87
CA PRO A 111 30.50 -4.93 -17.29
C PRO A 111 30.86 -6.33 -17.80
N PHE A 112 31.61 -6.46 -18.90
CA PHE A 112 31.98 -7.75 -19.48
C PHE A 112 33.48 -7.85 -19.72
N PRO A 113 34.29 -7.98 -18.65
CA PRO A 113 35.73 -8.05 -18.78
C PRO A 113 36.14 -9.29 -19.57
N GLN A 114 37.01 -9.10 -20.57
CA GLN A 114 37.61 -10.18 -21.32
C GLN A 114 38.94 -10.54 -20.67
N SER A 115 39.01 -11.75 -20.11
CA SER A 115 40.26 -12.34 -19.67
C SER A 115 41.09 -12.71 -20.90
N LEU A 116 41.98 -11.81 -21.30
CA LEU A 116 43.05 -11.98 -22.29
C LEU A 116 44.31 -12.57 -21.65
#